data_AF-A0A8T5RHG8-F1
#
_entry.id   AF-A0A8T5RHG8-F1
#
_cell.length_a   1.000
_cell.length_b   1.000
_cell.length_c   1.000
_cell.angle_alpha   90.00
_cell.angle_beta   90.00
_cell.angle_gamma   90.00
#
_symmetry.space_group_name_H-M   'P 1'
#
loop_
_entity.id
_entity.type
_entity.pdbx_description
1 polymer ?
#
loop_
_entity_poly.entity_id
_entity_poly.type
_entity_poly.pdbx_seq_one_letter_code
_entity_poly.pdbx_strand_id
1 'polypeptide(L)'
;WEHEPIEWFTYYWNEFVEWFLIAPLVAQILVIIGIFTLIALSIVLVYYIAKGVYLLLKFVGKGIYKLFKGLSTAVQGKSKQTEQSQQPNYVHPVNINTVHQTAPQITNITTKSPGKARFCSECGVIFSEKVLNTLNSRGFAFCQQCGNKDEINPVQISI
;
A
#
# COMPACT_ATOMS: atom_id res chain seq x y z
N TRP A 1 30.47 24.04 -28.60
CA TRP A 1 30.79 23.01 -27.59
C TRP A 1 29.63 22.06 -27.42
N GLU A 2 29.09 21.58 -28.54
CA GLU A 2 27.90 20.74 -28.59
C GLU A 2 28.22 19.62 -29.59
N HIS A 3 28.03 18.37 -29.12
CA HIS A 3 28.02 17.12 -29.89
C HIS A 3 29.35 16.46 -30.31
N GLU A 4 30.06 15.84 -29.35
CA GLU A 4 30.89 14.66 -29.63
C GLU A 4 30.64 13.42 -28.72
N PRO A 5 29.50 13.25 -28.00
CA PRO A 5 29.31 12.02 -27.21
C PRO A 5 29.02 10.78 -28.06
N ILE A 6 28.81 10.93 -29.38
CA ILE A 6 28.41 9.83 -30.25
C ILE A 6 29.63 9.18 -30.91
N GLU A 7 30.71 9.92 -31.14
CA GLU A 7 31.88 9.38 -31.85
C GLU A 7 32.61 8.31 -31.03
N TRP A 8 32.87 8.57 -29.75
CA TRP A 8 33.48 7.57 -28.88
C TRP A 8 32.58 6.34 -28.73
N PHE A 9 31.27 6.54 -28.56
CA PHE A 9 30.32 5.42 -28.44
C PHE A 9 30.35 4.56 -29.71
N THR A 10 30.30 5.19 -30.89
CA THR A 10 30.31 4.49 -32.17
C THR A 10 31.61 3.71 -32.38
N TYR A 11 32.76 4.28 -31.99
CA TYR A 11 34.05 3.60 -32.03
C TYR A 11 34.04 2.31 -31.19
N TYR A 12 33.70 2.41 -29.90
CA TYR A 12 33.66 1.23 -29.02
C TYR A 12 32.54 0.26 -29.37
N TRP A 13 31.42 0.76 -29.89
CA TRP A 13 30.31 -0.08 -30.33
C TRP A 13 30.69 -0.92 -31.53
N ASN A 14 31.37 -0.32 -32.52
CA ASN A 14 31.86 -1.07 -33.68
C ASN A 14 32.87 -2.14 -33.27
N GLU A 15 33.86 -1.80 -32.44
CA GLU A 15 34.83 -2.76 -31.91
C GLU A 15 34.13 -3.91 -31.17
N PHE A 16 33.14 -3.60 -30.33
CA PHE A 16 32.34 -4.59 -29.62
C PHE A 16 31.56 -5.50 -30.58
N VAL A 17 30.91 -4.93 -31.60
CA VAL A 17 30.13 -5.70 -32.59
C VAL A 17 31.05 -6.60 -33.41
N GLU A 18 32.20 -6.11 -33.85
CA GLU A 18 33.20 -6.92 -34.57
C GLU A 18 33.69 -8.08 -33.70
N TRP A 19 34.08 -7.81 -32.46
CA TRP A 19 34.47 -8.83 -31.49
C TRP A 19 33.34 -9.86 -31.27
N PHE A 20 32.11 -9.39 -31.11
CA PHE A 20 30.94 -10.23 -30.88
C PHE A 20 30.63 -11.14 -32.08
N LEU A 21 30.75 -10.63 -33.31
CA LEU A 21 30.50 -11.39 -34.53
C LEU A 21 31.56 -12.49 -34.77
N ILE A 22 32.80 -12.26 -34.35
CA ILE A 22 33.90 -13.24 -34.46
C ILE A 22 33.80 -14.32 -33.36
N ALA A 23 33.16 -14.00 -32.23
CA ALA A 23 33.03 -14.93 -31.11
C ALA A 23 32.20 -16.18 -31.48
N PRO A 24 32.49 -17.35 -30.87
CA PRO A 24 31.70 -18.57 -31.10
C PRO A 24 30.25 -18.41 -30.65
N LEU A 25 29.32 -19.14 -31.29
CA LEU A 25 27.87 -19.04 -31.06
C LEU A 25 27.47 -19.13 -29.57
N VAL A 26 28.14 -19.97 -28.79
CA VAL A 26 27.88 -20.10 -27.35
C VAL A 26 28.17 -18.80 -26.61
N ALA A 27 29.29 -18.13 -26.93
CA ALA A 27 29.67 -16.87 -26.31
C ALA A 27 28.69 -15.75 -26.69
N GLN A 28 28.25 -15.70 -27.95
CA GLN A 28 27.25 -14.72 -28.41
C GLN A 28 25.93 -14.84 -27.61
N ILE A 29 25.43 -16.08 -27.45
CA ILE A 29 24.20 -16.34 -26.69
C ILE A 29 24.36 -15.92 -25.23
N LEU A 30 25.49 -16.24 -24.60
CA LEU A 30 25.76 -15.87 -23.20
C LEU A 30 25.82 -14.35 -23.02
N VAL A 31 26.44 -13.62 -23.94
CA VAL A 31 26.51 -12.15 -23.89
C VAL A 31 25.12 -11.53 -24.04
N ILE A 32 24.29 -12.03 -24.96
CA ILE A 32 22.90 -11.54 -25.11
C ILE A 32 22.09 -11.75 -23.83
N ILE A 33 22.16 -12.96 -23.24
CA ILE A 33 21.50 -13.26 -21.98
C ILE A 33 22.03 -12.35 -20.86
N GLY A 34 23.34 -12.13 -20.81
CA GLY A 34 23.99 -11.21 -19.86
C GLY A 34 23.44 -9.78 -19.98
N ILE A 35 23.38 -9.22 -21.18
CA ILE A 35 22.84 -7.88 -21.41
C ILE A 35 21.36 -7.81 -21.00
N PHE A 36 20.56 -8.82 -21.39
CA PHE A 36 19.15 -8.87 -21.03
C PHE A 36 18.93 -8.91 -19.51
N THR A 37 19.70 -9.73 -18.80
CA THR A 37 19.63 -9.82 -17.34
C THR A 37 20.06 -8.52 -16.66
N LEU A 38 21.09 -7.83 -17.16
CA LEU A 38 21.49 -6.52 -16.64
C LEU A 38 20.42 -5.45 -16.87
N ILE A 39 19.77 -5.43 -18.03
CA ILE A 39 18.66 -4.50 -18.32
C ILE A 39 17.49 -4.77 -17.37
N ALA A 40 17.08 -6.04 -17.22
CA ALA A 40 16.00 -6.41 -16.31
C ALA A 40 16.32 -6.03 -14.85
N LEU A 41 17.55 -6.30 -14.39
CA LEU A 41 18.03 -5.92 -13.06
C LEU A 41 17.97 -4.40 -12.86
N SER A 42 18.41 -3.63 -13.85
CA SER A 42 18.38 -2.16 -13.82
C SER A 42 16.95 -1.63 -13.68
N ILE A 43 15.99 -2.16 -14.46
CA ILE A 43 14.57 -1.79 -14.36
C ILE A 43 14.02 -2.09 -12.96
N VAL A 44 14.32 -3.29 -12.43
CA VAL A 44 13.90 -3.68 -11.09
C VAL A 44 14.49 -2.73 -10.04
N LEU A 45 15.76 -2.37 -10.15
CA LEU A 45 16.43 -1.45 -9.24
C LEU A 45 15.75 -0.08 -9.25
N VAL A 46 15.48 0.49 -10.44
CA VAL A 46 14.78 1.77 -10.58
C VAL A 46 13.37 1.70 -9.97
N TYR A 47 12.65 0.61 -10.21
CA TYR A 47 11.33 0.37 -9.60
C TYR A 47 11.40 0.40 -8.07
N TYR A 48 12.39 -0.27 -7.46
CA TYR A 48 12.56 -0.28 -6.01
C TYR A 48 12.98 1.07 -5.44
N ILE A 49 13.83 1.82 -6.15
CA ILE A 49 14.20 3.19 -5.76
C ILE A 49 12.96 4.08 -5.77
N ALA A 50 12.19 4.08 -6.86
CA ALA A 50 10.97 4.87 -6.97
C ALA A 50 9.94 4.50 -5.88
N LYS A 51 9.76 3.20 -5.63
CA LYS A 51 8.91 2.70 -4.54
C LYS A 51 9.40 3.15 -3.17
N GLY A 52 10.71 3.13 -2.94
CA GLY A 52 11.35 3.61 -1.71
C GLY A 52 11.14 5.12 -1.50
N VAL A 53 11.35 5.92 -2.54
CA VAL A 53 11.10 7.38 -2.51
C VAL A 53 9.63 7.67 -2.23
N TYR A 54 8.70 6.98 -2.90
CA TYR A 54 7.26 7.12 -2.65
C TYR A 54 6.90 6.80 -1.19
N LEU A 55 7.47 5.73 -0.64
CA LEU A 55 7.25 5.34 0.74
C LEU A 55 7.77 6.40 1.72
N LEU A 56 8.99 6.90 1.48
CA LEU A 56 9.61 7.98 2.26
C LEU A 56 8.73 9.24 2.25
N LEU A 57 8.32 9.69 1.07
CA LEU A 57 7.49 10.89 0.93
C LEU A 57 6.15 10.74 1.67
N LYS A 58 5.54 9.54 1.62
CA LYS A 58 4.30 9.23 2.35
C LYS A 58 4.48 9.29 3.86
N PHE A 59 5.59 8.77 4.40
CA PHE A 59 5.89 8.83 5.84
C PHE A 59 6.24 10.25 6.29
N VAL A 60 7.08 10.95 5.54
CA VAL A 60 7.45 12.35 5.82
C VAL A 60 6.21 13.24 5.79
N GLY A 61 5.37 13.12 4.77
CA GLY A 61 4.11 13.88 4.67
C GLY A 61 3.17 13.64 5.85
N LYS A 62 2.98 12.37 6.26
CA LYS A 62 2.20 12.04 7.47
C LYS A 62 2.82 12.61 8.75
N GLY A 63 4.14 12.57 8.87
CA GLY A 63 4.87 13.11 10.00
C GLY A 63 4.66 14.61 10.14
N ILE A 64 4.91 15.36 9.06
CA ILE A 64 4.72 16.82 9.00
C ILE A 64 3.26 17.18 9.27
N TYR A 65 2.30 16.51 8.63
CA TYR A 65 0.87 16.76 8.84
C TYR A 65 0.47 16.60 10.32
N LYS A 66 0.97 15.56 11.00
CA LYS A 66 0.68 15.31 12.42
C LYS A 66 1.27 16.38 13.33
N LEU A 67 2.48 16.87 13.01
CA LEU A 67 3.12 17.97 13.74
C LEU A 67 2.35 19.28 13.60
N PHE A 68 1.98 19.68 12.38
CA PHE A 68 1.18 20.89 12.16
C PHE A 68 -0.22 20.82 12.78
N LYS A 69 -0.86 19.64 12.78
CA LYS A 69 -2.13 19.45 13.48
C LYS A 69 -1.98 19.63 14.99
N GLY A 70 -0.93 19.04 15.59
CA GLY A 70 -0.63 19.20 17.02
C GLY A 70 -0.34 20.66 17.39
N LEU A 71 0.45 21.35 16.57
CA LEU A 71 0.80 22.76 16.78
C LEU A 71 -0.44 23.66 16.67
N SER A 72 -1.27 23.48 15.64
CA SER A 72 -2.48 24.29 15.46
C SER A 72 -3.50 24.08 16.58
N THR A 73 -3.64 22.86 17.12
CA THR A 73 -4.45 22.61 18.32
C THR A 73 -3.88 23.24 19.59
N ALA A 74 -2.55 23.27 19.76
CA ALA A 74 -1.92 23.89 20.92
C ALA A 74 -2.03 25.43 20.88
N VAL A 75 -1.83 26.04 19.71
CA VAL A 75 -1.88 27.50 19.53
C VAL A 75 -3.31 28.05 19.65
N GLN A 76 -4.32 27.31 19.21
CA GLN A 76 -5.72 27.80 19.28
C GLN A 76 -6.32 27.78 20.69
N GLY A 77 -5.60 27.31 21.72
CA GLY A 77 -6.05 27.33 23.11
C GLY A 77 -7.35 26.56 23.40
N LYS A 78 -8.01 25.98 22.40
CA LYS A 78 -9.15 25.10 22.55
C LYS A 78 -8.59 23.75 22.98
N SER A 79 -8.58 23.52 24.30
CA SER A 79 -8.51 22.18 24.86
C SER A 79 -9.71 21.37 24.36
N LYS A 80 -9.61 20.81 23.16
CA LYS A 80 -10.36 19.60 22.88
C LYS A 80 -9.73 18.54 23.76
N GLN A 81 -10.48 18.10 24.77
CA GLN A 81 -10.20 16.87 25.50
C GLN A 81 -9.78 15.82 24.47
N THR A 82 -8.50 15.50 24.52
CA THR A 82 -8.02 14.25 24.01
C THR A 82 -8.61 13.23 24.96
N GLU A 83 -9.60 12.46 24.50
CA GLU A 83 -9.80 11.10 25.00
C GLU A 83 -8.50 10.34 24.75
N GLN A 84 -7.59 10.52 25.68
CA GLN A 84 -6.46 9.66 25.90
C GLN A 84 -7.03 8.53 26.74
N SER A 85 -7.27 7.40 26.10
CA SER A 85 -7.00 6.14 26.76
C SER A 85 -6.05 5.35 25.89
N GLN A 86 -4.76 5.65 26.10
CA GLN A 86 -3.73 4.62 26.10
C GLN A 86 -4.18 3.54 27.09
N GLN A 87 -4.12 2.26 26.75
CA GLN A 87 -3.00 1.37 27.10
C GLN A 87 -3.33 -0.05 26.58
N PRO A 88 -2.41 -1.03 26.63
CA PRO A 88 -0.96 -0.99 26.46
C PRO A 88 -0.50 -1.91 25.32
N ASN A 89 0.78 -1.81 25.00
CA ASN A 89 1.48 -2.71 24.10
C ASN A 89 1.56 -4.12 24.76
N TYR A 90 0.69 -5.04 24.36
CA TYR A 90 0.95 -6.48 24.52
C TYR A 90 1.48 -6.99 23.18
N VAL A 91 2.79 -7.24 23.17
CA VAL A 91 3.43 -8.09 22.19
C VAL A 91 2.86 -9.49 22.38
N HIS A 92 2.03 -9.95 21.44
CA HIS A 92 1.79 -11.36 21.25
C HIS A 92 2.05 -11.74 19.79
N PRO A 93 2.75 -12.87 19.57
CA PRO A 93 3.26 -13.25 18.26
C PRO A 93 2.09 -13.46 17.29
N VAL A 94 2.23 -12.88 16.10
CA VAL A 94 1.41 -13.23 14.94
C VAL A 94 1.60 -14.72 14.69
N ASN A 95 0.59 -15.51 15.04
CA ASN A 95 0.45 -16.84 14.47
C ASN A 95 -0.10 -16.65 13.05
N ILE A 96 0.82 -16.67 12.08
CA ILE A 96 0.51 -16.69 10.65
C ILE A 96 -0.03 -18.09 10.37
N ASN A 97 -1.32 -18.30 10.59
CA ASN A 97 -2.00 -19.45 10.07
C ASN A 97 -3.35 -18.99 9.53
N THR A 98 -3.39 -18.96 8.19
CA THR A 98 -4.50 -19.48 7.37
C THR A 98 -5.84 -18.72 7.53
N VAL A 99 -6.54 -18.28 6.50
CA VAL A 99 -6.98 -19.06 5.35
C VAL A 99 -7.48 -18.07 4.28
N HIS A 100 -7.07 -18.37 3.06
CA HIS A 100 -7.66 -18.12 1.75
C HIS A 100 -8.61 -16.94 1.51
N GLN A 101 -8.21 -16.19 0.49
CA GLN A 101 -9.09 -15.60 -0.51
C GLN A 101 -10.20 -16.58 -0.94
N THR A 102 -11.43 -16.13 -0.77
CA THR A 102 -12.48 -16.42 -1.76
C THR A 102 -13.23 -15.12 -1.95
N ALA A 103 -13.10 -14.52 -3.13
CA ALA A 103 -13.89 -13.37 -3.53
C ALA A 103 -15.38 -13.74 -3.52
N PRO A 104 -16.27 -13.00 -2.84
CA PRO A 104 -17.69 -13.04 -3.12
C PRO A 104 -18.05 -11.93 -4.11
N GLN A 105 -18.81 -12.34 -5.11
CA GLN A 105 -19.35 -11.50 -6.15
C GLN A 105 -20.22 -10.37 -5.58
N ILE A 106 -20.13 -9.22 -6.22
CA ILE A 106 -20.93 -8.02 -5.97
C ILE A 106 -22.39 -8.39 -6.20
N THR A 107 -23.13 -8.58 -5.11
CA THR A 107 -24.58 -8.50 -5.13
C THR A 107 -24.93 -7.25 -4.36
N ASN A 108 -25.65 -6.32 -4.98
CA ASN A 108 -26.15 -5.11 -4.33
C ASN A 108 -27.12 -5.52 -3.22
N ILE A 109 -26.66 -5.61 -1.97
CA ILE A 109 -27.53 -5.86 -0.83
C ILE A 109 -27.86 -4.52 -0.18
N THR A 110 -29.00 -3.95 -0.60
CA THR A 110 -29.68 -2.89 0.17
C THR A 110 -30.35 -3.55 1.37
N THR A 111 -29.61 -3.80 2.45
CA THR A 111 -30.19 -4.37 3.68
C THR A 111 -30.90 -3.26 4.48
N LYS A 112 -32.20 -3.09 4.24
CA LYS A 112 -33.14 -2.35 5.11
C LYS A 112 -33.51 -3.14 6.38
N SER A 113 -32.53 -3.73 7.07
CA SER A 113 -32.79 -4.42 8.35
C SER A 113 -31.62 -4.21 9.32
N PRO A 114 -31.87 -3.61 10.50
CA PRO A 114 -30.83 -3.38 11.48
C PRO A 114 -30.53 -4.71 12.17
N GLY A 115 -29.33 -5.25 11.96
CA GLY A 115 -28.88 -6.33 12.82
C GLY A 115 -27.65 -7.11 12.41
N LYS A 116 -27.24 -7.14 11.13
CA LYS A 116 -26.13 -8.04 10.71
C LYS A 116 -25.35 -7.52 9.49
N ALA A 117 -24.89 -6.28 9.51
CA ALA A 117 -23.89 -5.85 8.53
C ALA A 117 -22.59 -6.65 8.78
N ARG A 118 -22.32 -7.67 7.96
CA ARG A 118 -21.12 -8.53 8.08
C ARG A 118 -19.94 -8.04 7.25
N PHE A 119 -20.15 -7.01 6.44
CA PHE A 119 -19.17 -6.49 5.50
C PHE A 119 -19.05 -4.98 5.65
N CYS A 120 -17.85 -4.45 5.41
CA CYS A 120 -17.62 -3.02 5.32
C CYS A 120 -18.28 -2.43 4.07
N SER A 121 -18.99 -1.31 4.23
CA SER A 121 -19.70 -0.64 3.13
C SER A 121 -18.78 -0.13 2.02
N GLU A 122 -17.55 0.26 2.36
CA GLU A 122 -16.60 0.85 1.40
C GLU A 122 -15.74 -0.19 0.70
N CYS A 123 -15.16 -1.13 1.45
CA CYS A 123 -14.17 -2.06 0.90
C CYS A 123 -14.71 -3.48 0.70
N GLY A 124 -15.94 -3.77 1.12
CA GLY A 124 -16.57 -5.09 0.96
C GLY A 124 -15.93 -6.22 1.79
N VAL A 125 -14.93 -5.91 2.63
CA VAL A 125 -14.25 -6.91 3.46
C VAL A 125 -15.15 -7.33 4.63
N ILE A 126 -15.13 -8.62 4.95
CA ILE A 126 -15.88 -9.21 6.07
C ILE A 126 -15.32 -8.68 7.40
N PHE A 127 -16.21 -8.25 8.29
CA PHE A 127 -15.82 -7.87 9.64
C PHE A 127 -15.39 -9.09 10.45
N SER A 128 -14.25 -8.96 11.14
CA SER A 128 -13.87 -9.88 12.21
C SER A 128 -14.93 -9.87 13.32
N GLU A 129 -15.10 -11.00 14.02
CA GLU A 129 -16.07 -11.13 15.13
C GLU A 129 -15.92 -10.03 16.19
N LYS A 130 -14.69 -9.57 16.44
CA LYS A 130 -14.43 -8.44 17.36
C LYS A 130 -15.06 -7.13 16.86
N VAL A 131 -14.96 -6.87 15.56
CA VAL A 131 -15.53 -5.67 14.92
C VAL A 131 -17.06 -5.79 14.90
N LEU A 132 -17.59 -6.98 14.61
CA LEU A 132 -19.03 -7.24 14.61
C LEU A 132 -19.64 -7.08 16.01
N ASN A 133 -18.96 -7.57 17.06
CA ASN A 133 -19.38 -7.36 18.45
C ASN A 133 -19.34 -5.89 18.85
N THR A 134 -18.33 -5.14 18.37
CA THR A 134 -18.25 -3.69 18.61
C THR A 134 -19.37 -2.95 17.88
N LEU A 135 -19.66 -3.32 16.64
CA LEU A 135 -20.73 -2.74 15.83
C LEU A 135 -22.10 -2.99 16.48
N ASN A 136 -22.35 -4.22 16.95
CA ASN A 136 -23.61 -4.58 17.61
C ASN A 136 -23.78 -3.97 19.00
N SER A 137 -22.68 -3.77 19.76
CA SER A 137 -22.75 -3.21 21.12
C SER A 137 -22.75 -1.69 21.15
N ARG A 138 -22.01 -1.03 20.25
CA ARG A 138 -21.82 0.43 20.25
C ARG A 138 -22.56 1.15 19.13
N GLY A 139 -23.17 0.41 18.21
CA GLY A 139 -23.83 0.97 17.04
C GLY A 139 -22.89 1.43 15.93
N PHE A 140 -21.57 1.39 16.13
CA PHE A 140 -20.58 1.68 15.11
C PHE A 140 -19.27 0.91 15.32
N ALA A 141 -18.54 0.66 14.24
CA ALA A 141 -17.20 0.08 14.28
C ALA A 141 -16.36 0.58 13.09
N PHE A 142 -15.04 0.48 13.22
CA PHE A 142 -14.11 0.84 12.13
C PHE A 142 -13.64 -0.41 11.41
N CYS A 143 -13.61 -0.36 10.08
CA CYS A 143 -13.05 -1.44 9.28
C CYS A 143 -11.54 -1.56 9.50
N GLN A 144 -11.06 -2.77 9.80
CA GLN A 144 -9.64 -3.03 10.04
C GLN A 144 -8.77 -2.82 8.79
N GLN A 145 -9.36 -2.93 7.59
CA GLN A 145 -8.65 -2.84 6.33
C GLN A 145 -8.58 -1.42 5.78
N CYS A 146 -9.73 -0.74 5.68
CA CYS A 146 -9.80 0.61 5.09
C CYS A 146 -9.86 1.74 6.11
N GLY A 147 -10.12 1.43 7.39
CA GLY A 147 -10.27 2.42 8.45
C GLY A 147 -11.56 3.24 8.39
N ASN A 148 -12.49 2.92 7.48
CA ASN A 148 -13.77 3.63 7.41
C ASN A 148 -14.68 3.27 8.59
N LYS A 149 -15.51 4.23 9.02
CA LYS A 149 -16.49 4.04 10.09
C LYS A 149 -17.79 3.51 9.49
N ASP A 150 -18.23 2.35 9.95
CA ASP A 150 -19.52 1.78 9.62
C ASP A 150 -20.45 1.90 10.84
N GLU A 151 -21.67 2.40 10.63
CA GLU A 151 -22.67 2.63 11.67
C GLU A 151 -23.96 1.87 11.36
N ILE A 152 -24.54 1.22 12.38
CA ILE A 152 -25.89 0.66 12.30
C ILE A 152 -26.87 1.71 12.85
N ASN A 153 -27.54 2.45 11.96
CA ASN A 153 -28.63 3.31 12.39
C ASN A 153 -29.81 2.44 12.86
N PRO A 154 -30.27 2.55 14.12
CA PRO A 154 -31.50 1.90 14.52
C PRO A 154 -32.64 2.56 13.73
N VAL A 155 -33.37 1.77 12.96
CA VAL A 155 -34.58 2.22 12.27
C VAL A 155 -35.56 2.65 13.36
N GLN A 156 -35.85 3.96 13.43
CA GLN A 156 -36.96 4.48 14.22
C GLN A 156 -38.26 3.96 13.60
N ILE A 157 -38.84 2.92 14.20
CA ILE A 157 -40.19 2.47 13.85
C ILE A 157 -41.13 3.38 14.64
N SER A 158 -41.64 4.42 13.98
CA SER A 158 -42.78 5.19 14.49
C SER A 158 -44.02 4.31 14.40
N ILE A 159 -44.51 3.86 15.56
CA ILE A 159 -45.80 3.21 15.75
C ILE A 159 -46.89 4.28 15.79
#